data_AF-A0A950LRR9-F1
#
_entry.id   AF-A0A950LRR9-F1
#
_cell.length_a   1.000
_cell.length_b   1.000
_cell.length_c   1.000
_cell.angle_alpha   90.00
_cell.angle_beta   90.00
_cell.angle_gamma   90.00
#
_symmetry.space_group_name_H-M   'P 1'
#
loop_
_entity.id
_entity.type
_entity.pdbx_description
1 polymer ?
#
loop_
_entity_poly.entity_id
_entity_poly.type
_entity_poly.pdbx_seq_one_letter_code
_entity_poly.pdbx_strand_id
1 'polypeptide(L)' 'MDLNYVFLCGLMWNRYGQEEAGWELVRAIRSADPDVRALAWALFGQRELLKRRAADVH' A
#
# COMPACT_ATOMS: atom_id res chain seq x y z
N MET A 1 9.97 10.48 5.07
CA MET A 1 9.30 9.88 3.90
C MET A 1 8.06 10.71 3.65
N ASP A 2 7.74 11.05 2.41
CA ASP A 2 6.60 11.92 2.09
C ASP A 2 5.32 11.11 1.82
N LEU A 3 4.16 11.71 2.10
CA LEU A 3 2.85 11.08 1.88
C LEU A 3 2.59 10.76 0.40
N ASN A 4 3.01 11.62 -0.54
CA ASN A 4 2.78 11.36 -1.97
C ASN A 4 3.62 10.18 -2.46
N TYR A 5 4.84 10.04 -1.94
CA TYR A 5 5.69 8.90 -2.25
C TYR A 5 5.06 7.59 -1.77
N VAL A 6 4.56 7.56 -0.53
CA VAL A 6 3.88 6.38 0.04
C VAL A 6 2.58 6.05 -0.70
N PHE A 7 1.83 7.08 -1.11
CA PHE A 7 0.65 6.90 -1.95
C PHE A 7 1.00 6.26 -3.29
N LEU A 8 2.06 6.73 -3.96
CA LEU A 8 2.52 6.17 -5.22
C LEU A 8 2.96 4.70 -5.05
N CYS A 9 3.72 4.38 -4.00
CA CYS A 9 4.06 2.99 -3.67
C CYS A 9 2.81 2.13 -3.45
N GLY A 10 1.80 2.68 -2.76
CA GLY A 10 0.49 2.05 -2.60
C GLY A 10 -0.18 1.72 -3.93
N LEU A 11 -0.22 2.67 -4.86
CA LEU A 11 -0.78 2.46 -6.19
C LEU A 11 -0.02 1.35 -6.95
N MET A 12 1.32 1.39 -6.91
CA MET A 12 2.16 0.42 -7.61
C MET A 12 2.00 -1.01 -7.06
N TRP A 13 1.96 -1.13 -5.73
CA TRP A 13 1.71 -2.39 -5.05
C TRP A 13 0.31 -2.95 -5.36
N ASN A 14 -0.73 -2.13 -5.22
CA ASN A 14 -2.12 -2.59 -5.34
C ASN A 14 -2.52 -2.89 -6.79
N ARG A 15 -2.12 -2.03 -7.74
CA ARG A 15 -2.55 -2.14 -9.14
C ARG A 15 -1.68 -3.06 -9.98
N TYR A 16 -0.37 -3.03 -9.75
CA TYR A 16 0.59 -3.74 -10.60
C TYR A 16 1.31 -4.88 -9.87
N GLY A 17 1.10 -5.03 -8.56
CA GLY A 17 1.75 -6.08 -7.76
C GLY A 17 3.26 -5.88 -7.63
N GLN A 18 3.78 -4.66 -7.83
CA GLN A 18 5.21 -4.39 -7.77
C GLN A 18 5.75 -4.59 -6.35
N GLU A 19 6.59 -5.60 -6.15
CA GLU A 19 7.06 -6.02 -4.82
C GLU A 19 7.91 -4.96 -4.11
N GLU A 20 8.77 -4.26 -4.86
CA GLU A 20 9.59 -3.17 -4.32
C GLU A 20 8.74 -2.06 -3.68
N ALA A 21 7.61 -1.74 -4.30
CA ALA A 21 6.67 -0.78 -3.75
C ALA A 21 6.00 -1.30 -2.47
N GLY A 22 5.76 -2.62 -2.38
CA GLY A 22 5.30 -3.28 -1.16
C GLY A 22 6.32 -3.17 -0.01
N TRP A 23 7.61 -3.33 -0.31
CA TRP A 23 8.68 -3.15 0.69
C TRP A 23 8.77 -1.71 1.21
N GLU A 24 8.58 -0.72 0.33
CA GLU A 24 8.51 0.68 0.76
C GLU A 24 7.29 0.96 1.65
N LEU A 25 6.15 0.31 1.43
CA LEU A 25 5.01 0.38 2.36
C LEU A 25 5.34 -0.24 3.73
N VAL A 26 6.03 -1.40 3.77
CA VAL A 26 6.49 -2.02 5.01
C VAL A 26 7.45 -1.11 5.78
N ARG A 27 8.33 -0.41 5.07
CA ARG A 27 9.22 0.59 5.65
C ARG A 27 8.43 1.80 6.18
N ALA A 28 7.46 2.30 5.42
CA ALA A 28 6.62 3.44 5.78
C ALA A 28 5.75 3.18 7.04
N ILE A 29 5.31 1.94 7.26
CA ILE A 29 4.62 1.50 8.49
C ILE A 29 5.46 1.74 9.75
N ARG A 30 6.79 1.80 9.62
CA ARG A 30 7.72 2.07 10.73
C ARG A 30 8.15 3.54 10.83
N SER A 31 7.55 4.43 10.07
CA SER A 31 7.85 5.87 10.10
C SER A 31 7.55 6.50 11.47
N ALA A 32 8.36 7.47 11.89
CA ALA A 32 8.06 8.28 13.08
C ALA A 32 6.83 9.16 12.86
N ASP A 33 6.58 9.57 11.62
CA ASP A 33 5.43 10.36 11.22
C ASP A 33 4.13 9.52 11.29
N PRO A 34 3.14 9.93 12.12
CA PRO A 34 1.91 9.19 12.30
C PRO A 34 1.03 9.12 11.05
N ASP A 35 1.01 10.16 10.23
CA ASP A 35 0.17 10.22 9.02
C ASP A 35 0.74 9.28 7.95
N VAL A 36 2.06 9.27 7.82
CA VAL A 36 2.78 8.34 6.94
C VAL A 36 2.51 6.89 7.33
N ARG A 37 2.57 6.54 8.62
CA ARG A 37 2.24 5.18 9.08
C ARG A 37 0.80 4.81 8.79
N ALA A 38 -0.14 5.70 9.10
CA ALA A 38 -1.57 5.46 8.91
C ALA A 38 -1.88 5.20 7.43
N LEU A 39 -1.33 6.04 6.55
CA LEU A 39 -1.48 5.87 5.10
C LEU A 39 -0.88 4.54 4.61
N ALA A 40 0.33 4.20 5.06
CA ALA A 40 0.98 2.96 4.66
C ALA A 40 0.19 1.71 5.07
N TRP A 41 -0.35 1.68 6.30
CA TRP A 41 -1.25 0.60 6.75
C TRP A 41 -2.50 0.48 5.88
N ALA A 42 -3.15 1.61 5.58
CA ALA A 42 -4.36 1.64 4.77
C ALA A 42 -4.09 1.09 3.36
N LEU A 43 -2.94 1.41 2.76
CA LEU A 43 -2.59 0.99 1.40
C LEU A 43 -2.06 -0.45 1.34
N PHE A 44 -1.38 -0.93 2.37
CA PHE A 44 -0.83 -2.29 2.39
C PHE A 44 -1.94 -3.36 2.43
N GLY A 45 -3.00 -3.12 3.21
CA GLY A 45 -4.14 -4.05 3.34
C GLY A 45 -5.13 -4.06 2.16
N GLN A 46 -5.06 -3.08 1.25
CA GLN A 46 -6.00 -2.96 0.14
C GLN A 46 -5.85 -4.06 -0.92
N ARG A 47 -4.65 -4.62 -1.10
CA ARG A 47 -4.39 -5.59 -2.18
C ARG A 47 -5.22 -6.86 -2.02
N GLU A 48 -5.37 -7.35 -0.80
CA GLU A 48 -6.14 -8.56 -0.52
C GLU A 48 -7.65 -8.33 -0.63
N LEU A 49 -8.13 -7.11 -0.36
CA LEU A 49 -9.52 -6.72 -0.58
C LEU A 49 -9.86 -6.59 -2.08
N LEU A 50 -8.95 -6.04 -2.88
CA LEU A 50 -9.12 -5.93 -4.33
C LEU A 50 -9.12 -7.31 -5.01
N LYS A 51 -8.26 -8.24 -4.58
CA LYS A 51 -8.27 -9.62 -5.07
C LYS A 51 -9.59 -10.33 -4.76
N ARG A 52 -10.13 -10.17 -3.54
CA ARG A 52 -11.42 -10.75 -3.14
C ARG A 52 -12.58 -10.20 -3.99
N ARG A 53 -12.65 -8.88 -4.17
CA ARG A 53 -13.65 -8.28 -5.06
C ARG A 53 -13.52 -8.71 -6.52
N ALA A 54 -12.30 -8.91 -7.02
CA ALA A 54 -12.10 -9.41 -8.38
C ALA A 54 -12.56 -10.88 -8.52
N ALA A 55 -12.40 -11.69 -7.47
CA ALA A 55 -12.88 -13.07 -7.44
C ALA A 55 -14.41 -13.18 -7.32
N ASP A 56 -15.09 -12.20 -6.70
CA ASP A 56 -16.56 -12.17 -6.59
C ASP A 56 -17.27 -11.72 -7.90
N VAL A 57 -16.52 -11.27 -8.91
CA VAL A 57 -17.04 -10.76 -10.20
C VAL A 57 -16.87 -11.79 -11.34
N HIS A 58 -16.46 -13.03 -11.01
CA HIS A 58 -16.41 -14.18 -11.92
C HIS A 58 -17.13 -15.38 -11.32
#